data_AF-A0A7V4YZB0-F1
#
_entry.id   AF-A0A7V4YZB0-F1
#
_cell.length_a   1.000
_cell.length_b   1.000
_cell.length_c   1.000
_cell.angle_alpha   90.00
_cell.angle_beta   90.00
_cell.angle_gamma   90.00
#
_symmetry.space_group_name_H-M   'P 1'
#
loop_
_entity.id
_entity.type
_entity.pdbx_description
1 polymer ?
#
loop_
_entity_poly.entity_id
_entity_poly.type
_entity_poly.pdbx_seq_one_letter_code
_entity_poly.pdbx_strand_id
1 'polypeptide(L)'
;MFRKHTLTLSVLLGLNGLLNAQQTDFDAVVIPVETKARDFTEYLVQLAWLNQPESAIAQEEVKNARDEAKNTRKEWMRDVQGTFNLNEGNLQGADDNGNVFFPRYNFGVGVNLFNVASQKNKNNVAKRDIKIAEHKVNQRKLEIRAETLQRYALFKLAKEIYKTRTLAEQEANANYLVIQQLYKTDEKTFEEYTTASAAYYAAQEARLKAETDVLLAKISLEEIIGVKWEQVQHPAKEE
;
A
#
# COMPACT_ATOMS: atom_id res chain seq x y z
N MET A 1 -18.23 -26.59 56.05
CA MET A 1 -16.98 -26.00 55.52
C MET A 1 -16.90 -26.12 53.99
N PHE A 2 -17.95 -25.77 53.23
CA PHE A 2 -17.95 -25.81 51.76
C PHE A 2 -19.07 -24.91 51.23
N ARG A 3 -18.85 -23.59 51.10
CA ARG A 3 -19.81 -22.67 50.43
C ARG A 3 -19.26 -21.27 50.09
N LYS A 4 -17.94 -21.11 49.97
CA LYS A 4 -17.31 -19.80 49.70
C LYS A 4 -16.44 -19.75 48.43
N HIS A 5 -16.45 -20.78 47.58
CA HIS A 5 -15.59 -20.84 46.39
C HIS A 5 -16.35 -20.86 45.05
N THR A 6 -17.68 -20.74 45.06
CA THR A 6 -18.47 -20.72 43.82
C THR A 6 -18.72 -19.33 43.26
N LEU A 7 -18.48 -18.25 44.04
CA LEU A 7 -18.78 -16.88 43.59
C LEU A 7 -17.63 -16.21 42.83
N THR A 8 -16.38 -16.66 43.02
CA THR A 8 -15.21 -16.09 42.35
C THR A 8 -14.97 -16.64 40.94
N LEU A 9 -15.56 -17.79 40.59
CA LEU A 9 -15.41 -18.38 39.26
C LEU A 9 -16.36 -17.76 38.22
N SER A 10 -17.50 -17.21 38.64
CA SER A 10 -18.50 -16.60 37.75
C SER A 10 -18.12 -15.20 37.25
N VAL A 11 -17.25 -14.48 37.98
CA VAL A 11 -16.77 -13.14 37.55
C VAL A 11 -15.68 -13.23 36.48
N LEU A 12 -14.91 -14.32 36.45
CA LEU A 12 -13.89 -14.57 35.42
C LEU A 12 -14.45 -15.08 34.08
N LEU A 13 -15.66 -15.65 34.07
CA LEU A 13 -16.34 -16.09 32.84
C LEU A 13 -17.10 -14.96 32.11
N GLY A 14 -17.39 -13.85 32.79
CA GLY A 14 -18.10 -12.69 32.22
C GLY A 14 -17.24 -11.72 31.40
N LEU A 15 -15.91 -11.81 31.51
CA LEU A 15 -14.98 -10.90 30.81
C LEU A 15 -14.55 -11.38 29.41
N ASN A 16 -14.87 -12.62 29.02
CA ASN A 16 -14.55 -13.13 27.68
C ASN A 16 -15.48 -12.60 26.57
N GLY A 17 -16.56 -11.89 26.92
CA GLY A 17 -17.53 -11.35 25.95
C GLY A 17 -17.17 -9.96 25.38
N LEU A 18 -16.12 -9.32 25.86
CA LEU A 18 -15.73 -7.95 25.46
C LEU A 18 -14.48 -7.88 24.58
N LEU A 19 -13.94 -9.03 24.14
CA LEU A 19 -12.93 -9.06 23.09
C LEU A 19 -13.59 -9.01 21.70
N ASN A 20 -14.45 -8.02 21.47
CA ASN A 20 -14.65 -7.56 20.11
C ASN A 20 -13.38 -6.80 19.75
N ALA A 21 -12.46 -7.50 19.09
CA ALA A 21 -11.29 -6.91 18.47
C ALA A 21 -11.71 -5.62 17.75
N GLN A 22 -11.03 -4.51 18.05
CA GLN A 22 -11.20 -3.28 17.28
C GLN A 22 -10.85 -3.61 15.82
N GLN A 23 -11.87 -3.82 15.00
CA GLN A 23 -11.68 -4.04 13.58
C GLN A 23 -11.29 -2.70 12.98
N THR A 24 -10.07 -2.60 12.47
CA THR A 24 -9.54 -1.37 11.86
C THR A 24 -10.43 -0.96 10.69
N ASP A 25 -10.92 0.27 10.73
CA ASP A 25 -11.57 0.91 9.59
C ASP A 25 -10.50 1.39 8.61
N PHE A 26 -10.30 0.64 7.53
CA PHE A 26 -9.29 0.95 6.51
C PHE A 26 -9.68 2.11 5.59
N ASP A 27 -10.94 2.57 5.63
CA ASP A 27 -11.35 3.77 4.92
C ASP A 27 -11.03 5.04 5.73
N ALA A 28 -10.81 4.90 7.04
CA ALA A 28 -10.18 5.93 7.86
C ALA A 28 -8.64 5.98 7.72
N VAL A 29 -8.00 4.89 7.28
CA VAL A 29 -6.53 4.82 7.07
C VAL A 29 -6.13 5.57 5.80
N VAL A 30 -6.89 5.41 4.72
CA VAL A 30 -6.73 6.20 3.50
C VAL A 30 -8.11 6.73 3.14
N ILE A 31 -8.32 8.02 3.39
CA ILE A 31 -9.60 8.68 3.15
C ILE A 31 -9.93 8.58 1.65
N PRO A 32 -11.13 8.13 1.26
CA PRO A 32 -11.53 8.05 -0.14
C PRO A 32 -11.38 9.40 -0.86
N VAL A 33 -11.01 9.34 -2.14
CA VAL A 33 -10.72 10.51 -3.00
C VAL A 33 -11.91 11.47 -3.10
N GLU A 34 -13.12 10.94 -2.96
CA GLU A 34 -14.38 11.67 -3.02
C GLU A 34 -14.61 12.56 -1.79
N THR A 35 -13.90 12.27 -0.70
CA THR A 35 -13.96 13.00 0.57
C THR A 35 -12.79 13.96 0.68
N LYS A 36 -13.08 15.25 0.90
CA LYS A 36 -12.06 16.25 1.18
C LYS A 36 -11.28 15.85 2.44
N ALA A 37 -9.97 15.69 2.33
CA ALA A 37 -9.11 15.39 3.47
C ALA A 37 -9.30 16.43 4.58
N ARG A 38 -9.38 15.96 5.83
CA ARG A 38 -9.56 16.83 7.01
C ARG A 38 -8.28 17.58 7.39
N ASP A 39 -7.13 16.95 7.17
CA ASP A 39 -5.81 17.47 7.53
C ASP A 39 -4.85 17.36 6.33
N PHE A 40 -3.82 18.19 6.33
CA PHE A 40 -2.80 18.20 5.29
C PHE A 40 -2.04 16.88 5.21
N THR A 41 -1.77 16.24 6.35
CA THR A 41 -1.09 14.92 6.36
C THR A 41 -1.93 13.85 5.68
N GLU A 42 -3.23 13.84 5.91
CA GLU A 42 -4.18 12.96 5.23
C GLU A 42 -4.25 13.23 3.73
N TYR A 43 -4.16 14.51 3.34
CA TYR A 43 -4.09 14.89 1.93
C TYR A 43 -2.83 14.34 1.25
N LEU A 44 -1.67 14.36 1.91
CA LEU A 44 -0.45 13.74 1.37
C LEU A 44 -0.61 12.22 1.22
N VAL A 45 -1.25 11.56 2.19
CA VAL A 45 -1.54 10.11 2.12
C VAL A 45 -2.50 9.79 0.96
N GLN A 46 -3.50 10.64 0.72
CA GLN A 46 -4.38 10.51 -0.44
C GLN A 46 -3.62 10.64 -1.76
N LEU A 47 -2.75 11.65 -1.90
CA LEU A 47 -1.93 11.81 -3.09
C LEU A 47 -1.02 10.60 -3.32
N ALA A 48 -0.41 10.09 -2.25
CA ALA A 48 0.42 8.89 -2.32
C ALA A 48 -0.37 7.65 -2.76
N TRP A 49 -1.56 7.44 -2.19
CA TRP A 49 -2.43 6.34 -2.60
C TRP A 49 -2.82 6.43 -4.09
N LEU A 50 -3.15 7.64 -4.56
CA LEU A 50 -3.59 7.89 -5.93
C LEU A 50 -2.51 7.71 -6.97
N ASN A 51 -1.30 8.18 -6.68
CA ASN A 51 -0.24 8.27 -7.67
C ASN A 51 0.72 7.08 -7.65
N GLN A 52 0.70 6.25 -6.59
CA GLN A 52 1.59 5.10 -6.49
C GLN A 52 1.08 3.90 -7.34
N PRO A 53 1.90 3.36 -8.27
CA PRO A 53 1.50 2.24 -9.12
C PRO A 53 1.07 0.98 -8.34
N GLU A 54 1.70 0.74 -7.19
CA GLU A 54 1.39 -0.42 -6.34
C GLU A 54 -0.03 -0.38 -5.77
N SER A 55 -0.59 0.81 -5.54
CA SER A 55 -1.99 0.95 -5.13
C SER A 55 -2.94 0.45 -6.21
N ALA A 56 -2.67 0.81 -7.47
CA ALA A 56 -3.45 0.35 -8.61
C ALA A 56 -3.31 -1.16 -8.80
N ILE A 57 -2.09 -1.70 -8.71
CA ILE A 57 -1.84 -3.15 -8.79
C ILE A 57 -2.65 -3.90 -7.73
N ALA A 58 -2.63 -3.45 -6.47
CA ALA A 58 -3.39 -4.09 -5.40
C ALA A 58 -4.91 -4.09 -5.67
N GLN A 59 -5.45 -3.00 -6.22
CA GLN A 59 -6.86 -2.92 -6.61
C GLN A 59 -7.18 -3.86 -7.78
N GLU A 60 -6.30 -3.96 -8.78
CA GLU A 60 -6.45 -4.89 -9.90
C GLU A 60 -6.36 -6.35 -9.46
N GLU A 61 -5.53 -6.69 -8.46
CA GLU A 61 -5.50 -8.04 -7.88
C GLU A 61 -6.87 -8.46 -7.31
N VAL A 62 -7.61 -7.53 -6.68
CA VAL A 62 -8.98 -7.80 -6.22
C VAL A 62 -9.92 -8.05 -7.38
N LYS A 63 -9.81 -7.27 -8.47
CA LYS A 63 -10.63 -7.48 -9.67
C LYS A 63 -10.34 -8.83 -10.31
N ASN A 64 -9.06 -9.18 -10.46
CA ASN A 64 -8.61 -10.48 -10.96
C ASN A 64 -9.16 -11.63 -10.10
N ALA A 65 -9.06 -11.54 -8.77
CA ALA A 65 -9.60 -12.57 -7.88
C ALA A 65 -11.13 -12.69 -8.00
N ARG A 66 -11.85 -11.58 -8.20
CA ARG A 66 -13.30 -11.58 -8.41
C ARG A 66 -13.69 -12.21 -9.74
N ASP A 67 -12.95 -11.91 -10.81
CA ASP A 67 -13.22 -12.48 -12.13
C ASP A 67 -12.87 -13.97 -12.18
N GLU A 68 -11.78 -14.37 -11.53
CA GLU A 68 -11.43 -15.79 -11.35
C GLU A 68 -12.52 -16.53 -10.56
N ALA A 69 -13.07 -15.91 -9.52
CA ALA A 69 -14.20 -16.49 -8.79
C ALA A 69 -15.47 -16.62 -9.64
N LYS A 70 -15.73 -15.69 -10.57
CA LYS A 70 -16.84 -15.81 -11.54
C LYS A 70 -16.60 -16.95 -12.52
N ASN A 71 -15.37 -17.10 -13.00
CA ASN A 71 -14.98 -18.20 -13.89
C ASN A 71 -15.11 -19.55 -13.17
N THR A 72 -14.58 -19.65 -11.95
CA THR A 72 -14.68 -20.82 -11.09
C THR A 72 -16.14 -21.25 -10.93
N ARG A 73 -17.08 -20.32 -10.69
CA ARG A 73 -18.52 -20.64 -10.56
C ARG A 73 -19.13 -21.31 -11.80
N LYS A 74 -18.58 -21.05 -12.98
CA LYS A 74 -19.02 -21.59 -14.27
C LYS A 74 -18.19 -22.79 -14.72
N GLU A 75 -17.14 -23.15 -13.99
CA GLU A 75 -16.17 -24.17 -14.41
C GLU A 75 -16.84 -25.54 -14.64
N TRP A 76 -17.84 -25.92 -13.83
CA TRP A 76 -18.62 -27.15 -14.02
C TRP A 76 -19.31 -27.24 -15.39
N MET A 77 -19.59 -26.10 -16.05
CA MET A 77 -20.22 -26.08 -17.38
C MET A 77 -19.23 -26.48 -18.48
N ARG A 78 -17.92 -26.42 -18.22
CA ARG A 78 -16.88 -26.75 -19.20
C ARG A 78 -16.90 -28.22 -19.62
N ASP A 79 -17.37 -29.10 -18.74
CA ASP A 79 -17.43 -30.54 -18.99
C ASP A 79 -18.80 -31.00 -19.49
N VAL A 80 -19.70 -30.07 -19.79
CA VAL A 80 -20.96 -30.36 -20.46
C VAL A 80 -20.70 -30.38 -21.95
N GLN A 81 -20.66 -31.58 -22.52
CA GLN A 81 -20.47 -31.78 -23.95
C GLN A 81 -21.74 -32.35 -24.58
N GLY A 82 -22.20 -31.73 -25.66
CA GLY A 82 -23.23 -32.28 -26.53
C GLY A 82 -22.57 -32.88 -27.77
N THR A 83 -22.83 -34.15 -28.05
CA THR A 83 -22.42 -34.80 -29.29
C THR A 83 -23.65 -35.02 -30.16
N PHE A 84 -23.54 -34.68 -31.43
CA PHE A 84 -24.54 -34.98 -32.43
C PHE A 84 -23.85 -35.69 -33.59
N ASN A 85 -24.33 -36.89 -33.93
CA ASN A 85 -23.79 -37.70 -35.02
C ASN A 85 -24.90 -38.01 -36.02
N LEU A 86 -24.60 -37.76 -37.29
CA LEU A 86 -25.42 -38.08 -38.45
C LEU A 86 -24.83 -39.29 -39.16
N ASN A 87 -25.64 -40.31 -39.38
CA ASN A 87 -25.21 -41.48 -40.14
C ASN A 87 -25.69 -41.38 -41.60
N GLU A 88 -24.78 -40.97 -42.49
CA GLU A 88 -25.04 -40.77 -43.93
C GLU A 88 -25.27 -42.06 -44.72
N GLY A 89 -24.89 -43.23 -44.18
CA GLY A 89 -25.16 -44.54 -44.79
C GLY A 89 -26.64 -44.91 -44.88
N ASN A 90 -27.52 -44.16 -44.19
CA ASN A 90 -28.98 -44.28 -44.26
C ASN A 90 -29.67 -43.10 -44.97
N LEU A 91 -28.91 -42.11 -45.46
CA LEU A 91 -29.40 -40.88 -46.12
C LEU A 91 -29.35 -40.96 -47.65
N GLN A 92 -28.36 -41.67 -48.22
CA GLN A 92 -28.38 -42.08 -49.62
C GLN A 92 -29.21 -43.38 -49.70
N GLY A 93 -30.21 -43.40 -50.59
CA GLY A 93 -31.21 -44.47 -50.66
C GLY A 93 -30.59 -45.86 -50.63
N ALA A 94 -31.29 -46.80 -49.98
CA ALA A 94 -30.83 -48.16 -49.74
C ALA A 94 -30.23 -48.80 -51.00
N ASP A 95 -28.90 -48.91 -51.06
CA ASP A 95 -28.28 -49.98 -51.85
C ASP A 95 -28.68 -51.30 -51.19
N ASP A 96 -29.05 -52.30 -51.99
CA ASP A 96 -29.60 -53.60 -51.57
C ASP A 96 -28.68 -54.42 -50.61
N ASN A 97 -27.49 -53.91 -50.26
CA ASN A 97 -26.54 -54.49 -49.30
C ASN A 97 -26.18 -53.56 -48.13
N GLY A 98 -26.85 -52.41 -47.96
CA GLY A 98 -26.58 -51.44 -46.91
C GLY A 98 -27.20 -51.82 -45.56
N ASN A 99 -26.41 -51.78 -44.48
CA ASN A 99 -26.84 -52.19 -43.15
C ASN A 99 -27.84 -51.19 -42.51
N VAL A 100 -29.13 -51.46 -42.65
CA VAL A 100 -30.28 -50.59 -42.26
C VAL A 100 -30.51 -50.49 -40.73
N PHE A 101 -29.68 -51.15 -39.91
CA PHE A 101 -29.95 -51.33 -38.47
C PHE A 101 -29.35 -50.26 -37.54
N PHE A 102 -28.60 -49.27 -38.05
CA PHE A 102 -28.01 -48.22 -37.22
C PHE A 102 -28.88 -46.96 -37.12
N PRO A 103 -28.94 -46.29 -35.94
CA PRO A 103 -29.70 -45.06 -35.77
C PRO A 103 -29.25 -43.96 -36.73
N ARG A 104 -30.22 -43.27 -37.38
CA ARG A 104 -29.96 -42.17 -38.32
C ARG A 104 -29.42 -40.90 -37.64
N TYR A 105 -29.80 -40.72 -36.38
CA TYR A 105 -29.39 -39.60 -35.52
C TYR A 105 -28.94 -40.18 -34.17
N ASN A 106 -27.80 -39.73 -33.67
CA ASN A 106 -27.36 -40.02 -32.30
C ASN A 106 -27.06 -38.70 -31.59
N PHE A 107 -27.73 -38.48 -30.46
CA PHE A 107 -27.52 -37.34 -29.58
C PHE A 107 -27.02 -37.84 -28.23
N GLY A 108 -25.87 -37.34 -27.78
CA GLY A 108 -25.30 -37.64 -26.48
C GLY A 108 -25.05 -36.37 -25.68
N VAL A 109 -25.31 -36.40 -24.37
CA VAL A 109 -24.86 -35.36 -23.44
C VAL A 109 -23.97 -36.02 -22.41
N GLY A 110 -22.72 -35.55 -22.30
CA GLY A 110 -21.79 -35.93 -21.26
C GLY A 110 -21.71 -34.86 -20.17
N VAL A 111 -21.76 -35.26 -18.90
CA VAL A 111 -21.55 -34.37 -17.75
C VAL A 111 -20.60 -35.05 -16.77
N ASN A 112 -19.59 -34.32 -16.29
CA ASN A 112 -18.68 -34.81 -15.26
C ASN A 112 -19.24 -34.55 -13.85
N LEU A 113 -19.83 -35.58 -13.23
CA LEU A 113 -20.43 -35.48 -11.89
C LEU A 113 -19.42 -35.16 -10.77
N PHE A 114 -18.15 -35.55 -10.93
CA PHE A 114 -17.10 -35.23 -9.97
C PHE A 114 -16.79 -33.72 -9.95
N ASN A 115 -16.79 -33.08 -11.11
CA ASN A 115 -16.57 -31.63 -11.21
C ASN A 115 -17.75 -30.84 -10.63
N VAL A 116 -18.99 -31.33 -10.80
CA VAL A 116 -20.17 -30.76 -10.13
C VAL A 116 -20.09 -30.92 -8.61
N ALA A 117 -19.72 -32.11 -8.11
CA ALA A 117 -19.62 -32.37 -6.67
C ALA A 117 -18.50 -31.56 -5.99
N SER A 118 -17.35 -31.39 -6.65
CA SER A 118 -16.21 -30.62 -6.14
C SER A 118 -16.39 -29.10 -6.24
N GLN A 119 -17.37 -28.62 -7.02
CA GLN A 119 -17.64 -27.20 -7.28
C GLN A 119 -17.83 -26.35 -6.02
N LYS A 120 -18.49 -26.90 -4.98
CA LYS A 120 -18.73 -26.19 -3.72
C LYS A 120 -17.41 -25.80 -3.04
N ASN A 121 -16.44 -26.71 -3.03
CA ASN A 121 -15.14 -26.46 -2.41
C ASN A 121 -14.34 -25.43 -3.22
N LYS A 122 -14.34 -25.53 -4.55
CA LYS A 122 -13.70 -24.54 -5.44
C LYS A 122 -14.28 -23.14 -5.23
N ASN A 123 -15.61 -23.02 -5.15
CA ASN A 123 -16.27 -21.74 -4.85
C ASN A 123 -15.88 -21.15 -3.49
N ASN A 124 -15.70 -22.00 -2.47
CA ASN A 124 -15.26 -21.56 -1.15
C ASN A 124 -13.79 -21.10 -1.14
N VAL A 125 -12.92 -21.77 -1.91
CA VAL A 125 -11.53 -21.34 -2.12
C VAL A 125 -11.51 -19.97 -2.80
N ALA A 126 -12.21 -19.81 -3.93
CA ALA A 126 -12.26 -18.54 -4.64
C ALA A 126 -12.81 -17.37 -3.79
N LYS A 127 -13.77 -17.63 -2.90
CA LYS A 127 -14.24 -16.63 -1.93
C LYS A 127 -13.15 -16.21 -0.93
N ARG A 128 -12.30 -17.14 -0.50
CA ARG A 128 -11.16 -16.82 0.37
C ARG A 128 -10.09 -16.04 -0.39
N ASP A 129 -9.86 -16.36 -1.65
CA ASP A 129 -8.89 -15.65 -2.49
C ASP A 129 -9.28 -14.18 -2.70
N ILE A 130 -10.57 -13.89 -2.91
CA ILE A 130 -11.08 -12.50 -2.94
C ILE A 130 -10.76 -11.79 -1.62
N LYS A 131 -11.05 -12.43 -0.47
CA LYS A 131 -10.77 -11.83 0.84
C LYS A 131 -9.28 -11.58 1.05
N ILE A 132 -8.43 -12.52 0.62
CA ILE A 132 -6.97 -12.36 0.68
C ILE A 132 -6.54 -11.15 -0.15
N ALA A 133 -7.05 -11.00 -1.37
CA ALA A 133 -6.76 -9.83 -2.20
C ALA A 133 -7.24 -8.53 -1.55
N GLU A 134 -8.44 -8.51 -0.95
CA GLU A 134 -8.94 -7.34 -0.20
C GLU A 134 -8.06 -7.01 1.00
N HIS A 135 -7.56 -8.02 1.72
CA HIS A 135 -6.61 -7.82 2.82
C HIS A 135 -5.26 -7.27 2.34
N LYS A 136 -4.78 -7.66 1.16
CA LYS A 136 -3.57 -7.07 0.56
C LYS A 136 -3.75 -5.59 0.26
N VAL A 137 -4.91 -5.17 -0.27
CA VAL A 137 -5.23 -3.74 -0.47
C VAL A 137 -5.17 -2.99 0.86
N ASN A 138 -5.78 -3.55 1.90
CA ASN A 138 -5.81 -2.95 3.23
C ASN A 138 -4.41 -2.87 3.87
N GLN A 139 -3.58 -3.89 3.68
CA GLN A 139 -2.19 -3.86 4.08
C GLN A 139 -1.42 -2.76 3.34
N ARG A 140 -1.61 -2.64 2.02
CA ARG A 140 -0.96 -1.59 1.22
C ARG A 140 -1.36 -0.19 1.66
N LYS A 141 -2.65 0.02 2.01
CA LYS A 141 -3.14 1.29 2.59
C LYS A 141 -2.35 1.66 3.86
N LEU A 142 -2.11 0.70 4.76
CA LEU A 142 -1.33 0.94 5.99
C LEU A 142 0.13 1.30 5.69
N GLU A 143 0.75 0.57 4.78
CA GLU A 143 2.16 0.78 4.39
C GLU A 143 2.36 2.16 3.77
N ILE A 144 1.52 2.53 2.78
CA ILE A 144 1.58 3.83 2.12
C ILE A 144 1.38 4.96 3.14
N ARG A 145 0.41 4.80 4.05
CA ARG A 145 0.18 5.80 5.11
C ARG A 145 1.43 5.96 5.98
N ALA A 146 1.96 4.87 6.51
CA ALA A 146 3.12 4.90 7.40
C ALA A 146 4.33 5.54 6.70
N GLU A 147 4.61 5.11 5.47
CA GLU A 147 5.75 5.58 4.68
C GLU A 147 5.61 7.07 4.31
N THR A 148 4.41 7.51 3.90
CA THR A 148 4.16 8.92 3.55
C THR A 148 4.35 9.83 4.75
N LEU A 149 3.78 9.45 5.90
CA LEU A 149 3.90 10.24 7.13
C LEU A 149 5.35 10.28 7.63
N GLN A 150 6.08 9.17 7.53
CA GLN A 150 7.49 9.11 7.88
C GLN A 150 8.34 10.02 6.99
N ARG A 151 8.19 9.94 5.66
CA ARG A 151 8.92 10.78 4.70
C ARG A 151 8.59 12.26 4.92
N TYR A 152 7.33 12.60 5.18
CA TYR A 152 6.93 13.97 5.51
C TYR A 152 7.56 14.47 6.81
N ALA A 153 7.56 13.65 7.87
CA ALA A 153 8.19 14.00 9.13
C ALA A 153 9.70 14.23 8.98
N LEU A 154 10.39 13.38 8.20
CA LEU A 154 11.82 13.54 7.89
C LEU A 154 12.10 14.82 7.11
N PHE A 155 11.24 15.16 6.14
CA PHE A 155 11.34 16.42 5.41
C PHE A 155 11.19 17.65 6.32
N LYS A 156 10.19 17.64 7.22
CA LYS A 156 10.03 18.71 8.23
C LYS A 156 11.26 18.82 9.12
N LEU A 157 11.76 17.69 9.62
CA LEU A 157 12.95 17.64 10.47
C LEU A 157 14.18 18.21 9.76
N ALA A 158 14.43 17.78 8.51
CA ALA A 158 15.56 18.26 7.73
C ALA A 158 15.51 19.79 7.54
N LYS A 159 14.32 20.35 7.27
CA LYS A 159 14.14 21.81 7.16
C LYS A 159 14.53 22.55 8.44
N GLU A 160 14.10 22.06 9.61
CA GLU A 160 14.42 22.68 10.90
C GLU A 160 15.91 22.55 11.24
N ILE A 161 16.54 21.41 10.92
CA ILE A 161 17.99 21.24 11.08
C ILE A 161 18.73 22.25 10.19
N TYR A 162 18.35 22.36 8.91
CA TYR A 162 18.97 23.32 7.99
C TYR A 162 18.84 24.77 8.49
N LYS A 163 17.66 25.15 8.98
CA LYS A 163 17.44 26.47 9.59
C LYS A 163 18.37 26.70 10.78
N THR A 164 18.48 25.72 11.67
CA THR A 164 19.37 25.79 12.84
C THR A 164 20.85 25.87 12.44
N ARG A 165 21.28 25.08 11.44
CA ARG A 165 22.66 25.11 10.94
C ARG A 165 23.00 26.41 10.24
N THR A 166 22.04 27.02 9.55
CA THR A 166 22.20 28.36 8.97
C THR A 166 22.48 29.41 10.04
N LEU A 167 21.73 29.38 11.15
CA LEU A 167 21.98 30.29 12.28
C LEU A 167 23.37 30.03 12.92
N ALA A 168 23.74 28.76 13.12
CA ALA A 168 25.03 28.41 13.68
C ALA A 168 26.21 28.84 12.78
N GLU A 169 26.09 28.75 11.45
CA GLU A 169 27.09 29.31 10.53
C GLU A 169 27.18 30.83 10.65
N GLN A 170 26.04 31.53 10.74
CA GLN A 170 26.01 32.98 10.89
C GLN A 170 26.72 33.44 12.17
N GLU A 171 26.48 32.74 13.29
CA GLU A 171 27.17 33.01 14.57
C GLU A 171 28.67 32.73 14.47
N ALA A 172 29.05 31.59 13.89
CA ALA A 172 30.46 31.23 13.71
C ALA A 172 31.20 32.23 12.80
N ASN A 173 30.53 32.71 11.75
CA ASN A 173 31.06 33.74 10.85
C ASN A 173 31.25 35.07 11.59
N ALA A 174 30.24 35.52 12.34
CA ALA A 174 30.33 36.75 13.12
C ALA A 174 31.51 36.70 14.11
N ASN A 175 31.68 35.59 14.83
CA ASN A 175 32.81 35.38 15.72
C ASN A 175 34.15 35.36 14.98
N TYR A 176 34.23 34.65 13.85
CA TYR A 176 35.42 34.62 13.00
C TYR A 176 35.84 36.02 12.54
N LEU A 177 34.89 36.85 12.09
CA LEU A 177 35.18 38.23 11.65
C LEU A 177 35.71 39.11 12.78
N VAL A 178 35.15 38.99 13.99
CA VAL A 178 35.64 39.71 15.17
C VAL A 178 37.06 39.28 15.53
N ILE A 179 37.31 37.97 15.61
CA ILE A 179 38.66 37.45 15.93
C ILE A 179 39.66 37.79 14.83
N GLN A 180 39.25 37.77 13.56
CA GLN A 180 40.09 38.20 12.45
C GLN A 180 40.48 39.67 12.58
N GLN A 181 39.56 40.54 13.01
CA GLN A 181 39.86 41.96 13.22
C GLN A 181 40.81 42.17 14.40
N LEU A 182 40.57 41.49 15.54
CA LEU A 182 41.42 41.58 16.72
C LEU A 182 42.82 40.99 16.48
N TYR A 183 42.93 39.94 15.66
CA TYR A 183 44.23 39.40 15.26
C TYR A 183 45.02 40.41 14.42
N LYS A 184 44.37 41.16 13.54
CA LYS A 184 45.01 42.23 12.75
C LYS A 184 45.50 43.40 13.61
N THR A 185 44.93 43.59 14.81
CA THR A 185 45.36 44.61 15.78
C THR A 185 46.29 44.06 16.86
N ASP A 186 46.80 42.83 16.69
CA ASP A 186 47.65 42.11 17.65
C ASP A 186 47.00 41.88 19.04
N GLU A 187 45.67 41.95 19.14
CA GLU A 187 44.90 41.72 20.38
C GLU A 187 44.54 40.24 20.61
N LYS A 188 44.70 39.39 19.58
CA LYS A 188 44.43 37.95 19.62
C LYS A 188 45.60 37.17 19.03
N THR A 189 45.74 35.91 19.44
CA THR A 189 46.81 35.03 18.97
C THR A 189 46.47 34.35 17.65
N PHE A 190 47.50 33.86 16.95
CA PHE A 190 47.31 33.06 15.73
C PHE A 190 46.50 31.78 16.00
N GLU A 191 46.69 31.14 17.16
CA GLU A 191 45.94 29.94 17.56
C GLU A 191 44.44 30.22 17.72
N GLU A 192 44.06 31.35 18.31
CA GLU A 192 42.66 31.75 18.42
C GLU A 192 42.04 32.04 17.05
N TYR A 193 42.81 32.69 16.15
CA TYR A 193 42.38 32.92 14.77
C TYR A 193 42.15 31.62 14.00
N THR A 194 43.09 30.67 14.06
CA THR A 194 42.94 29.38 13.36
C THR A 194 41.79 28.56 13.94
N THR A 195 41.57 28.61 15.25
CA THR A 195 40.44 27.95 15.92
C THR A 195 39.10 28.53 15.44
N ALA A 196 38.97 29.86 15.40
CA ALA A 196 37.75 30.52 14.92
C ALA A 196 37.48 30.24 13.44
N SER A 197 38.54 30.26 12.61
CA SER A 197 38.49 29.93 11.19
C SER A 197 38.02 28.49 10.96
N ALA A 198 38.61 27.52 11.67
CA ALA A 198 38.22 26.12 11.59
C ALA A 198 36.76 25.90 12.03
N ALA A 199 36.32 26.57 13.10
CA ALA A 199 34.95 26.51 13.56
C ALA A 199 33.95 27.05 12.52
N TYR A 200 34.26 28.16 11.86
CA TYR A 200 33.44 28.72 10.78
C TYR A 200 33.34 27.76 9.59
N TYR A 201 34.47 27.22 9.09
CA TYR A 201 34.43 26.29 7.96
C TYR A 201 33.71 24.99 8.29
N ALA A 202 33.85 24.48 9.52
CA ALA A 202 33.09 23.31 9.97
C ALA A 202 31.57 23.60 10.04
N ALA A 203 31.17 24.78 10.50
CA ALA A 203 29.77 25.19 10.53
C ALA A 203 29.18 25.34 9.12
N GLN A 204 29.96 25.92 8.19
CA GLN A 204 29.59 26.04 6.78
C GLN A 204 29.40 24.67 6.12
N GLU A 205 30.35 23.74 6.31
CA GLU A 205 30.23 22.37 5.82
C GLU A 205 28.96 21.69 6.37
N ALA A 206 28.68 21.85 7.68
CA ALA A 206 27.50 21.30 8.31
C ALA A 206 26.19 21.90 7.75
N ARG A 207 26.15 23.19 7.42
CA ARG A 207 25.00 23.80 6.75
C ARG A 207 24.79 23.20 5.35
N LEU A 208 25.85 23.06 4.56
CA LEU A 208 25.77 22.49 3.21
C LEU A 208 25.26 21.04 3.21
N LYS A 209 25.70 20.24 4.18
CA LYS A 209 25.16 18.89 4.39
C LYS A 209 23.67 18.92 4.72
N ALA A 210 23.27 19.77 5.66
CA ALA A 210 21.85 19.90 6.03
C ALA A 210 20.98 20.40 4.87
N GLU A 211 21.49 21.29 4.01
CA GLU A 211 20.81 21.73 2.79
C GLU A 211 20.58 20.55 1.84
N THR A 212 21.61 19.72 1.65
CA THR A 212 21.52 18.51 0.84
C THR A 212 20.49 17.54 1.41
N ASP A 213 20.47 17.35 2.74
CA ASP A 213 19.50 16.48 3.40
C ASP A 213 18.06 16.95 3.20
N VAL A 214 17.80 18.27 3.19
CA VAL A 214 16.48 18.84 2.86
C VAL A 214 16.08 18.46 1.43
N LEU A 215 17.00 18.58 0.48
CA LEU A 215 16.73 18.23 -0.93
C LEU A 215 16.45 16.74 -1.10
N LEU A 216 17.23 15.87 -0.45
CA LEU A 216 17.01 14.42 -0.48
C LEU A 216 15.69 14.02 0.17
N ALA A 217 15.36 14.59 1.34
CA ALA A 217 14.10 14.33 2.01
C ALA A 217 12.90 14.83 1.18
N LYS A 218 13.06 15.96 0.49
CA LYS A 218 12.05 16.48 -0.46
C LYS A 218 11.83 15.51 -1.62
N ILE A 219 12.89 15.10 -2.30
CA ILE A 219 12.82 14.14 -3.42
C ILE A 219 12.16 12.83 -2.97
N SER A 220 12.52 12.34 -1.78
CA SER A 220 11.91 11.14 -1.20
C SER A 220 10.41 11.34 -0.94
N LEU A 221 9.98 12.50 -0.44
CA LEU A 221 8.55 12.78 -0.27
C LEU A 221 7.83 12.91 -1.62
N GLU A 222 8.43 13.57 -2.61
CA GLU A 222 7.89 13.72 -3.96
C GLU A 222 7.71 12.38 -4.68
N GLU A 223 8.65 11.45 -4.48
CA GLU A 223 8.58 10.09 -5.02
C GLU A 223 7.29 9.38 -4.58
N ILE A 224 6.96 9.43 -3.29
CA ILE A 224 5.80 8.69 -2.77
C ILE A 224 4.47 9.39 -3.09
N ILE A 225 4.43 10.72 -3.10
CA ILE A 225 3.19 11.46 -3.44
C ILE A 225 2.98 11.60 -4.95
N GLY A 226 4.00 11.30 -5.76
CA GLY A 226 3.95 11.31 -7.24
C GLY A 226 3.81 12.69 -7.89
N VAL A 227 3.98 13.78 -7.12
CA VAL A 227 3.92 15.16 -7.61
C VAL A 227 5.03 15.98 -6.97
N LYS A 228 5.46 17.06 -7.64
CA LYS A 228 6.44 17.97 -7.05
C LYS A 228 5.85 18.69 -5.84
N TRP A 229 6.68 18.95 -4.84
CA TRP A 229 6.26 19.63 -3.62
C TRP A 229 5.62 21.00 -3.93
N GLU A 230 6.13 21.73 -4.93
CA GLU A 230 5.57 23.01 -5.37
C GLU A 230 4.13 22.90 -5.86
N GLN A 231 3.78 21.78 -6.49
CA GLN A 231 2.46 21.53 -7.08
C GLN A 231 1.41 21.08 -6.05
N VAL A 232 1.83 20.76 -4.82
CA VAL A 232 0.92 20.42 -3.73
C VAL A 232 0.13 21.67 -3.36
N GLN A 233 -1.18 21.67 -3.64
CA GLN A 233 -2.11 22.76 -3.34
C GLN A 233 -2.95 22.38 -2.10
N HIS A 234 -2.54 22.89 -0.93
CA HIS A 234 -3.32 22.74 0.30
C HIS A 234 -3.13 23.97 1.20
N PRO A 235 -4.18 24.53 1.82
CA PRO A 235 -4.08 25.76 2.61
C PRO A 235 -3.11 25.63 3.80
N ALA A 236 -3.06 24.46 4.45
CA ALA A 236 -2.19 24.20 5.60
C ALA A 236 -0.77 23.68 5.24
N LYS A 237 -0.30 23.90 4.00
CA LYS A 237 1.02 23.43 3.54
C LYS A 237 2.19 24.18 4.19
N GLU A 238 1.98 25.45 4.51
CA GLU A 238 3.01 26.37 5.01
C GLU A 238 3.08 26.45 6.55
N GLU A 239 2.17 25.75 7.25
CA GLU A 239 2.18 25.57 8.70
C GLU A 239 3.15 24.45 9.14
#